data_AF-A0A2V6F1V3-F1
#
_entry.id   AF-A0A2V6F1V3-F1
#
_cell.length_a   1.000
_cell.length_b   1.000
_cell.length_c   1.000
_cell.angle_alpha   90.00
_cell.angle_beta   90.00
_cell.angle_gamma   90.00
#
_symmetry.space_group_name_H-M   'P 1'
#
loop_
_entity.id
_entity.type
_entity.pdbx_description
1 polymer ?
#
loop_
_entity_poly.entity_id
_entity_poly.type
_entity_poly.pdbx_seq_one_letter_code
_entity_poly.pdbx_strand_id
1 'polypeptide(L)' 'MIDRGCYLKRHGANHDIYVNPANGRTVPVPRHTEMKNTLARVIRKQLGLE' A
#
# COMPACT_ATOMS: atom_id res chain seq x y z
N MET A 1 -6.29 -2.08 5.31
CA MET A 1 -5.11 -2.75 4.70
C MET A 1 -5.09 -4.23 5.05
N ILE A 2 -5.21 -4.62 6.32
CA ILE A 2 -5.21 -6.04 6.75
C ILE A 2 -6.52 -6.77 6.42
N ASP A 3 -7.64 -6.05 6.37
CA ASP A 3 -8.99 -6.64 6.19
C ASP A 3 -9.31 -7.15 4.76
N ARG A 4 -8.76 -6.52 3.70
CA ARG A 4 -8.93 -7.01 2.31
C ARG A 4 -7.81 -7.94 1.83
N GLY A 5 -7.09 -8.57 2.74
CA GLY A 5 -6.01 -9.53 2.42
C GLY A 5 -4.73 -8.91 1.85
N CYS A 6 -4.57 -7.58 1.86
CA CYS A 6 -3.30 -6.95 1.48
C CYS A 6 -2.28 -7.16 2.60
N TYR A 7 -1.12 -7.68 2.27
CA TYR A 7 -0.04 -7.90 3.23
C TYR A 7 1.21 -7.12 2.85
N LEU A 8 2.02 -6.84 3.86
CA LEU A 8 3.33 -6.25 3.64
C LEU A 8 4.26 -7.34 3.07
N LYS A 9 4.75 -7.11 1.85
CA LYS A 9 5.69 -7.99 1.18
C LYS A 9 7.11 -7.81 1.71
N ARG A 10 7.56 -6.56 1.88
CA ARG A 10 8.87 -6.26 2.48
C ARG A 10 8.93 -4.85 3.04
N HIS A 11 9.74 -4.66 4.07
CA HIS A 11 10.19 -3.35 4.52
C HIS A 11 11.38 -2.90 3.68
N GLY A 12 11.28 -1.76 3.02
CA GLY A 12 12.43 -1.03 2.49
C GLY A 12 12.93 0.01 3.49
N ALA A 13 14.03 0.68 3.18
CA ALA A 13 14.61 1.71 4.05
C ALA A 13 13.65 2.90 4.28
N ASN A 14 13.07 3.43 3.20
CA ASN A 14 12.14 4.58 3.24
C ASN A 14 10.70 4.25 2.84
N HIS A 15 10.49 3.08 2.21
CA HIS A 15 9.19 2.65 1.68
C HIS A 15 8.91 1.21 2.07
N ASP A 16 7.72 0.96 2.58
CA ASP A 16 7.14 -0.36 2.74
C ASP A 16 6.51 -0.82 1.44
N ILE A 17 6.70 -2.08 1.06
CA ILE A 17 6.05 -2.63 -0.13
C ILE A 17 4.87 -3.48 0.31
N TYR A 18 3.67 -3.04 -0.06
CA TYR A 18 2.44 -3.79 0.15
C TYR A 18 2.05 -4.50 -1.13
N VAL A 19 1.51 -5.71 -0.98
CA VAL A 19 0.96 -6.47 -2.10
C VAL A 19 -0.48 -6.85 -1.80
N ASN A 20 -1.35 -6.67 -2.80
CA ASN A 20 -2.68 -7.23 -2.77
C ASN A 20 -2.69 -8.56 -3.52
N PRO A 21 -2.82 -9.72 -2.84
CA PRO A 21 -2.95 -11.01 -3.50
C PRO A 21 -4.23 -11.12 -4.33
N ALA A 22 -5.30 -10.36 -4.00
CA ALA A 22 -6.56 -10.42 -4.75
C ALA A 22 -6.43 -9.91 -6.21
N ASN A 23 -5.44 -9.04 -6.48
CA ASN A 23 -5.19 -8.50 -7.82
C ASN A 23 -3.74 -8.68 -8.29
N GLY A 24 -2.87 -9.30 -7.47
CA GLY A 24 -1.42 -9.41 -7.69
C GLY A 24 -0.66 -8.07 -7.68
N ARG A 25 -1.32 -6.95 -7.35
CA ARG A 25 -0.74 -5.61 -7.46
C ARG A 25 0.15 -5.29 -6.27
N THR A 26 1.32 -4.73 -6.56
CA THR A 26 2.31 -4.31 -5.56
C THR A 26 2.42 -2.79 -5.55
N VAL A 27 2.38 -2.17 -4.38
CA VAL A 27 2.48 -0.71 -4.22
C VAL A 27 3.52 -0.34 -3.15
N PRO A 28 4.38 0.66 -3.42
CA PRO A 28 5.26 1.23 -2.41
C PRO A 28 4.48 2.26 -1.57
N VAL A 29 4.47 2.05 -0.26
CA VAL A 29 3.88 2.93 0.74
C VAL A 29 5.04 3.60 1.49
N PRO A 30 5.21 4.94 1.38
CA PRO A 30 6.25 5.62 2.13
C PRO A 30 6.04 5.48 3.64
N ARG A 31 7.13 5.46 4.41
CA ARG A 31 7.07 5.41 5.88
C ARG A 31 7.12 6.77 6.57
N HIS A 32 7.25 7.86 5.81
CA HIS A 32 7.33 9.19 6.40
C HIS A 32 5.96 9.67 6.89
N THR A 33 5.97 10.33 8.05
CA THR A 33 4.81 10.76 8.83
C THR A 33 3.87 11.72 8.09
N GLU A 34 4.36 12.40 7.04
CA GLU A 34 3.57 13.29 6.17
C GLU A 34 3.07 12.59 4.89
N MET A 35 2.25 11.55 5.03
CA MET A 35 1.55 11.01 3.87
C MET A 35 0.35 11.88 3.49
N LYS A 36 0.41 12.51 2.31
CA LYS A 36 -0.73 13.25 1.75
C LYS A 36 -1.93 12.32 1.60
N ASN A 37 -3.11 12.77 2.02
CA ASN A 37 -4.35 11.99 1.93
C ASN A 37 -4.64 11.54 0.48
N THR A 38 -4.26 12.35 -0.50
CA THR A 38 -4.31 12.02 -1.93
C THR A 38 -3.50 10.78 -2.29
N LEU A 39 -2.28 10.64 -1.74
CA LEU A 39 -1.43 9.48 -1.98
C LEU A 39 -2.05 8.23 -1.36
N ALA A 40 -2.57 8.32 -0.14
CA ALA A 40 -3.28 7.23 0.51
C ALA A 40 -4.51 6.78 -0.32
N ARG A 41 -5.23 7.72 -0.94
CA ARG A 41 -6.35 7.41 -1.83
C ARG A 41 -5.91 6.71 -3.11
N VAL A 42 -4.82 7.16 -3.74
CA VAL A 42 -4.24 6.50 -4.92
C VAL A 42 -3.76 5.08 -4.59
N ILE A 43 -3.10 4.89 -3.44
CA ILE A 43 -2.66 3.57 -2.96
C ILE A 43 -3.86 2.64 -2.76
N ARG A 44 -4.95 3.14 -2.15
CA ARG A 44 -6.21 2.38 -1.99
C ARG A 44 -6.80 2.00 -3.35
N LYS A 45 -6.88 2.94 -4.29
CA LYS A 45 -7.33 2.69 -5.67
C LYS A 45 -6.49 1.64 -6.40
N GLN A 46 -5.16 1.76 -6.33
CA GLN A 46 -4.25 0.80 -6.93
C GLN A 46 -4.42 -0.59 -6.34
N LEU A 47 -4.58 -0.68 -5.01
CA LEU A 47 -4.86 -1.93 -4.32
C LEU A 47 -6.30 -2.44 -4.54
N GLY A 48 -7.18 -1.72 -5.24
CA GLY A 48 -8.59 -2.13 -5.41
C GLY A 48 -9.37 -2.11 -4.09
N LEU A 49 -8.98 -1.21 -3.16
CA LEU A 49 -9.59 -1.00 -1.86
C LEU A 49 -10.69 0.09 -1.87
N GLU A 50 -11.06 0.61 -3.05
CA GLU A 50 -12.22 1.50 -3.23
C GLU A 50 -13.54 0.72 -3.16
#